data_AF-A0AAD2FC22-F1
#
_entry.id   AF-A0AAD2FC22-F1
#
_cell.length_a   1.000
_cell.length_b   1.000
_cell.length_c   1.000
_cell.angle_alpha   90.00
_cell.angle_beta   90.00
_cell.angle_gamma   90.00
#
_symmetry.space_group_name_H-M   'P 1'
#
loop_
_entity.id
_entity.type
_entity.pdbx_description
1 polymer ?
#
loop_
_entity_poly.entity_id
_entity_poly.type
_entity_poly.pdbx_seq_one_letter_code
_entity_poly.pdbx_strand_id
1 'polypeptide(L)'
;MMLRQAARAGAQSGTIMTLADMGTQLFVEGETKDEYSVERTLRWTVVGLTLHGPYFLAGFSMLDKQFGAATSLRIVAMKTATAQIVVFPPYLVALFGAMGYMEGHPDIAEKIHTQVPKAFTAGCVFWPIANVVNFTFVPPALRVPYLACSAGVWNSYLSWTNSKSNEIGRQEKGR
;
A
#
# COMPACT_ATOMS: atom_id res chain seq x y z
N MET A 1 -16.92 -19.55 -0.58
CA MET A 1 -16.49 -18.88 0.68
C MET A 1 -15.34 -17.90 0.44
N MET A 2 -14.29 -18.31 -0.28
CA MET A 2 -13.10 -17.48 -0.57
C MET A 2 -13.40 -16.19 -1.36
N LEU A 3 -14.28 -16.23 -2.36
CA LEU A 3 -14.67 -15.05 -3.15
C LEU A 3 -15.30 -13.94 -2.28
N ARG A 4 -16.11 -14.31 -1.28
CA ARG A 4 -16.73 -13.33 -0.36
C ARG A 4 -15.70 -12.67 0.55
N GLN A 5 -14.66 -13.41 0.97
CA GLN A 5 -13.57 -12.86 1.78
C GLN A 5 -12.70 -11.92 0.95
N ALA A 6 -12.36 -12.31 -0.28
CA ALA A 6 -11.64 -11.46 -1.22
C ALA A 6 -12.42 -10.16 -1.52
N ALA A 7 -13.73 -10.26 -1.76
CA ALA A 7 -14.58 -9.08 -1.99
C ALA A 7 -14.60 -8.13 -0.78
N ARG A 8 -14.67 -8.67 0.45
CA ARG A 8 -14.60 -7.85 1.68
C ARG A 8 -13.24 -7.20 1.86
N ALA A 9 -12.15 -7.94 1.68
CA ALA A 9 -10.80 -7.42 1.78
C ALA A 9 -10.53 -6.33 0.72
N GLY A 10 -11.03 -6.55 -0.50
CA GLY A 10 -11.04 -5.57 -1.59
C GLY A 10 -11.82 -4.32 -1.21
N ALA A 11 -13.08 -4.45 -0.77
CA ALA A 11 -13.91 -3.30 -0.38
C ALA A 11 -13.27 -2.46 0.75
N GLN A 12 -12.72 -3.11 1.77
CA GLN A 12 -12.01 -2.44 2.86
C GLN A 12 -10.77 -1.70 2.35
N SER A 13 -9.95 -2.37 1.53
CA SER A 13 -8.72 -1.77 0.98
C SER A 13 -9.02 -0.65 0.00
N GLY A 14 -10.01 -0.82 -0.87
CA GLY A 14 -10.52 0.21 -1.78
C GLY A 14 -10.91 1.47 -1.03
N THR A 15 -11.68 1.33 0.06
CA THR A 15 -12.07 2.48 0.90
C THR A 15 -10.85 3.19 1.48
N ILE A 16 -9.92 2.44 2.10
CA ILE A 16 -8.71 3.02 2.71
C ILE A 16 -7.85 3.75 1.67
N MET A 17 -7.62 3.13 0.51
CA MET A 17 -6.77 3.72 -0.53
C MET A 17 -7.43 4.93 -1.20
N THR A 18 -8.76 4.92 -1.36
CA THR A 18 -9.54 6.09 -1.82
C THR A 18 -9.34 7.27 -0.86
N LEU A 19 -9.60 7.04 0.43
CA LEU A 19 -9.48 8.10 1.44
C LEU A 19 -8.04 8.60 1.61
N ALA A 20 -7.07 7.68 1.52
CA ALA A 20 -5.66 8.03 1.57
C ALA A 20 -5.27 8.95 0.41
N ASP A 21 -5.64 8.60 -0.83
CA ASP A 21 -5.32 9.42 -2.00
C ASP A 21 -6.05 10.77 -1.99
N MET A 22 -7.32 10.80 -1.58
CA MET A 22 -8.06 12.06 -1.34
C MET A 22 -7.33 12.94 -0.33
N GLY A 23 -6.89 12.33 0.79
CA GLY A 23 -6.13 13.03 1.82
C GLY A 23 -4.78 13.53 1.33
N THR A 24 -4.07 12.75 0.51
CA THR A 24 -2.82 13.17 -0.12
C THR A 24 -3.04 14.40 -1.00
N GLN A 25 -3.97 14.35 -1.94
CA GLN A 25 -4.23 15.45 -2.87
C GLN A 25 -4.63 16.73 -2.11
N LEU A 26 -5.56 16.62 -1.15
CA LEU A 26 -6.11 17.79 -0.45
C LEU A 26 -5.20 18.37 0.64
N PHE A 27 -4.50 17.53 1.40
CA PHE A 27 -3.78 17.98 2.61
C PHE A 27 -2.26 17.90 2.49
N VAL A 28 -1.73 17.02 1.63
CA VAL A 28 -0.27 16.87 1.44
C VAL A 28 0.20 17.69 0.25
N GLU A 29 -0.51 17.60 -0.87
CA GLU A 29 -0.19 18.33 -2.10
C GLU A 29 -0.88 19.70 -2.14
N GLY A 30 -1.97 19.87 -1.38
CA GLY A 30 -2.68 21.15 -1.25
C GLY A 30 -3.45 21.54 -2.51
N GLU A 31 -3.86 20.55 -3.31
CA GLU A 31 -4.56 20.78 -4.57
C GLU A 31 -5.91 21.49 -4.33
N THR A 32 -6.16 22.51 -5.15
CA THR A 32 -7.46 23.17 -5.21
C THR A 32 -8.51 22.27 -5.87
N LYS A 33 -9.79 22.66 -5.82
CA LYS A 33 -10.88 21.89 -6.46
C LYS A 33 -10.65 21.66 -7.95
N ASP A 34 -10.01 22.60 -8.64
CA ASP A 34 -9.77 22.53 -10.08
C ASP A 34 -8.52 21.69 -10.43
N GLU A 35 -7.62 21.48 -9.46
CA GLU A 35 -6.42 20.66 -9.61
C GLU A 35 -6.65 19.19 -9.20
N TYR A 36 -7.63 18.95 -8.33
CA TYR A 36 -7.95 17.62 -7.81
C TYR A 36 -8.22 16.59 -8.93
N SER A 37 -7.44 15.51 -8.94
CA SER A 37 -7.54 14.44 -9.92
C SER A 37 -8.43 13.28 -9.44
N VAL A 38 -9.70 13.30 -9.88
CA VAL A 38 -10.63 12.19 -9.70
C VAL A 38 -10.09 10.90 -10.33
N GLU A 39 -9.44 11.01 -11.49
CA GLU A 39 -8.90 9.86 -12.21
C GLU A 39 -7.81 9.15 -11.39
N ARG A 40 -6.91 9.91 -10.74
CA ARG A 40 -5.90 9.36 -9.82
C ARG A 40 -6.55 8.63 -8.65
N THR A 41 -7.55 9.24 -8.00
CA THR A 41 -8.28 8.58 -6.90
C THR A 41 -8.96 7.31 -7.37
N LEU A 42 -9.53 7.30 -8.58
CA LEU A 42 -10.14 6.10 -9.15
C LEU A 42 -9.12 4.98 -9.36
N ARG A 43 -7.90 5.29 -9.83
CA ARG A 43 -6.82 4.29 -9.97
C ARG A 43 -6.46 3.66 -8.61
N TRP A 44 -6.27 4.47 -7.57
CA TRP A 44 -6.03 3.97 -6.20
C TRP A 44 -7.20 3.15 -5.66
N THR A 45 -8.44 3.55 -5.98
CA THR A 45 -9.66 2.81 -5.63
C THR A 45 -9.67 1.42 -6.28
N VAL A 46 -9.42 1.37 -7.61
CA VAL A 46 -9.38 0.12 -8.38
C VAL A 46 -8.28 -0.81 -7.86
N VAL A 47 -7.09 -0.28 -7.60
CA VAL A 47 -6.00 -1.05 -6.98
C VAL A 47 -6.41 -1.60 -5.61
N GLY A 48 -7.05 -0.80 -4.77
CA GLY A 48 -7.52 -1.25 -3.47
C GLY A 48 -8.53 -2.40 -3.56
N LEU A 49 -9.50 -2.27 -4.47
CA LEU A 49 -10.56 -3.25 -4.68
C LEU A 49 -10.05 -4.57 -5.27
N THR A 50 -9.17 -4.48 -6.27
CA THR A 50 -8.82 -5.61 -7.14
C THR A 50 -7.46 -6.23 -6.85
N LEU A 51 -6.51 -5.44 -6.33
CA LEU A 51 -5.15 -5.87 -6.08
C LEU A 51 -4.83 -5.92 -4.59
N HIS A 52 -4.73 -4.76 -3.91
CA HIS A 52 -4.21 -4.67 -2.53
C HIS A 52 -4.96 -5.61 -1.57
N GLY A 53 -6.29 -5.51 -1.51
CA GLY A 53 -7.09 -6.31 -0.59
C GLY A 53 -6.97 -7.82 -0.83
N PRO A 54 -7.31 -8.32 -2.03
CA PRO A 54 -7.16 -9.74 -2.36
C PRO A 54 -5.73 -10.26 -2.22
N TYR A 55 -4.72 -9.46 -2.59
CA TYR A 55 -3.31 -9.83 -2.52
C TYR A 55 -2.87 -10.08 -1.06
N PHE A 56 -3.11 -9.14 -0.16
CA PHE A 56 -2.71 -9.30 1.25
C PHE A 56 -3.54 -10.35 1.98
N LEU A 57 -4.83 -10.53 1.62
CA LEU A 57 -5.62 -11.65 2.12
C LEU A 57 -4.95 -12.99 1.76
N ALA A 58 -4.56 -13.16 0.49
CA ALA A 58 -3.90 -14.38 0.02
C ALA A 58 -2.51 -14.57 0.65
N GLY A 59 -1.71 -13.51 0.68
CA GLY A 59 -0.36 -13.53 1.26
C GLY A 59 -0.36 -13.87 2.75
N PHE A 60 -1.23 -13.24 3.54
CA PHE A 60 -1.33 -13.55 4.97
C PHE A 60 -1.95 -14.92 5.22
N SER A 61 -2.92 -15.36 4.40
CA SER A 61 -3.44 -16.73 4.47
C SER A 61 -2.36 -17.78 4.17
N MET A 62 -1.44 -17.50 3.24
CA MET A 62 -0.29 -18.35 2.97
C MET A 62 0.66 -18.41 4.18
N LEU A 63 0.95 -17.28 4.82
CA LEU A 63 1.78 -17.24 6.03
C LEU A 63 1.13 -17.98 7.21
N ASP A 64 -0.18 -17.86 7.37
CA ASP A 64 -0.92 -18.59 8.40
C ASP A 64 -0.88 -20.11 8.16
N LYS A 65 -0.97 -20.55 6.90
CA LYS A 65 -0.80 -21.98 6.54
C LYS A 65 0.63 -22.47 6.79
N GLN A 66 1.63 -21.65 6.49
CA GLN A 66 3.04 -22.03 6.62
C GLN A 66 3.53 -22.07 8.07
N PHE A 67 3.11 -21.11 8.90
CA PHE A 67 3.66 -20.92 10.25
C PHE A 67 2.66 -21.20 11.39
N GLY A 68 1.39 -21.45 11.09
CA GLY A 68 0.33 -21.65 12.10
C GLY A 68 -0.12 -20.36 12.77
N ALA A 69 -0.88 -20.45 13.86
CA ALA A 69 -1.36 -19.26 14.59
C ALA A 69 -0.22 -18.47 15.26
N ALA A 70 -0.36 -17.15 15.37
CA ALA A 70 0.63 -16.25 15.97
C ALA A 70 0.65 -16.35 17.52
N THR A 71 0.99 -17.52 18.05
CA THR A 71 0.95 -17.83 19.50
C THR A 71 2.26 -17.56 20.24
N SER A 72 3.35 -17.25 19.53
CA SER A 72 4.65 -16.91 20.12
C SER A 72 5.34 -15.78 19.38
N LEU A 73 6.20 -15.03 20.08
CA LEU A 73 7.03 -13.97 19.48
C LEU A 73 7.90 -14.51 18.35
N ARG A 74 8.38 -15.75 18.45
CA ARG A 74 9.16 -16.41 17.38
C ARG A 74 8.32 -16.56 16.11
N ILE A 75 7.08 -17.04 16.21
CA ILE A 75 6.19 -17.20 15.05
C ILE A 75 5.85 -15.82 14.46
N VAL A 76 5.55 -14.83 15.29
CA VAL A 76 5.29 -13.45 14.85
C VAL A 76 6.50 -12.88 14.09
N ALA A 77 7.71 -13.04 14.63
CA ALA A 77 8.94 -12.56 13.99
C ALA A 77 9.18 -13.26 12.64
N MET A 78 9.03 -14.59 12.57
CA MET A 78 9.17 -15.34 11.32
C MET A 78 8.14 -14.90 10.28
N LYS A 79 6.85 -14.82 10.67
CA LYS A 79 5.78 -14.35 9.76
C LYS A 79 6.05 -12.94 9.25
N THR A 80 6.48 -12.03 10.13
CA THR A 80 6.76 -10.63 9.77
C THR A 80 7.95 -10.56 8.81
N ALA A 81 9.04 -11.27 9.10
CA ALA A 81 10.21 -11.32 8.23
C ALA A 81 9.88 -11.94 6.86
N THR A 82 9.11 -13.04 6.84
CA THR A 82 8.67 -13.66 5.58
C THR A 82 7.71 -12.76 4.82
N ALA A 83 6.75 -12.09 5.48
CA ALA A 83 5.89 -11.11 4.83
C ALA A 83 6.71 -10.00 4.18
N GLN A 84 7.69 -9.47 4.91
CA GLN A 84 8.54 -8.39 4.44
C GLN A 84 9.36 -8.79 3.21
N ILE A 85 9.82 -10.04 3.10
CA ILE A 85 10.72 -10.45 2.01
C ILE A 85 9.97 -11.12 0.85
N VAL A 86 8.89 -11.85 1.13
CA VAL A 86 8.21 -12.70 0.15
C VAL A 86 6.90 -12.09 -0.33
N VAL A 87 6.19 -11.35 0.54
CA VAL A 87 4.87 -10.79 0.21
C VAL A 87 4.99 -9.34 -0.24
N PHE A 88 5.81 -8.53 0.45
CA PHE A 88 5.83 -7.10 0.22
C PHE A 88 6.53 -6.66 -1.09
N PRO A 89 7.69 -7.19 -1.50
CA PRO A 89 8.35 -6.75 -2.73
C PRO A 89 7.54 -7.07 -3.99
N PRO A 90 6.97 -8.29 -4.17
CA PRO A 90 6.13 -8.57 -5.33
C PRO A 90 4.85 -7.74 -5.33
N TYR A 91 4.30 -7.42 -4.15
CA TYR A 91 3.19 -6.47 -4.05
C TYR A 91 3.57 -5.10 -4.63
N LEU A 92 4.72 -4.54 -4.26
CA LEU A 92 5.16 -3.23 -4.77
C LEU A 92 5.36 -3.25 -6.28
N VAL A 93 5.94 -4.33 -6.83
CA VAL A 93 6.08 -4.52 -8.29
C VAL A 93 4.70 -4.52 -8.95
N ALA A 94 3.75 -5.30 -8.43
CA ALA A 94 2.40 -5.36 -8.96
C ALA A 94 1.66 -4.01 -8.84
N LEU A 95 1.82 -3.31 -7.72
CA LEU A 95 1.24 -2.00 -7.46
C LEU A 95 1.74 -0.97 -8.49
N PHE A 96 3.05 -0.75 -8.58
CA PHE A 96 3.60 0.27 -9.48
C PHE A 96 3.45 -0.13 -10.95
N GLY A 97 3.43 -1.42 -11.26
CA GLY A 97 3.09 -1.93 -12.58
C GLY A 97 1.64 -1.62 -12.98
N ALA A 98 0.68 -1.92 -12.10
CA ALA A 98 -0.72 -1.62 -12.33
C ALA A 98 -0.98 -0.11 -12.44
N MET A 99 -0.35 0.70 -11.58
CA MET A 99 -0.44 2.15 -11.65
C MET A 99 0.16 2.69 -12.95
N GLY A 100 1.37 2.28 -13.30
CA GLY A 100 2.01 2.66 -14.56
C GLY A 100 1.16 2.30 -15.77
N TYR A 101 0.53 1.12 -15.78
CA TYR A 101 -0.39 0.71 -16.85
C TYR A 101 -1.62 1.62 -16.94
N MET A 102 -2.32 1.88 -15.83
CA MET A 102 -3.52 2.72 -15.82
C MET A 102 -3.24 4.20 -16.09
N GLU A 103 -2.01 4.65 -15.91
CA GLU A 103 -1.56 6.01 -16.23
C GLU A 103 -1.07 6.14 -17.67
N GLY A 104 -0.94 5.03 -18.40
CA GLY A 104 -0.32 5.01 -19.73
C GLY A 104 1.17 5.34 -19.68
N HIS A 105 1.87 4.95 -18.61
CA HIS A 105 3.30 5.21 -18.46
C HIS A 105 4.09 4.53 -19.59
N PRO A 106 4.94 5.28 -20.29
CA PRO A 106 5.63 4.80 -21.49
C PRO A 106 6.67 3.72 -21.20
N ASP A 107 7.28 3.76 -20.02
CA ASP A 107 8.21 2.75 -19.53
C ASP A 107 7.79 2.32 -18.12
N ILE A 108 6.97 1.28 -18.05
CA ILE A 108 6.49 0.73 -16.77
C ILE A 108 7.65 0.04 -16.03
N ALA A 109 8.62 -0.53 -16.74
CA ALA A 109 9.75 -1.21 -16.14
C ALA A 109 10.64 -0.22 -15.38
N GLU A 110 10.97 0.91 -16.00
CA GLU A 110 11.69 2.01 -15.34
C GLU A 110 10.97 2.49 -14.08
N LYS A 111 9.65 2.70 -14.17
CA LYS A 111 8.84 3.09 -13.00
C LYS A 111 8.95 2.08 -11.87
N ILE A 112 8.85 0.78 -12.17
CA ILE A 112 9.03 -0.29 -11.17
C ILE A 112 10.44 -0.25 -10.59
N HIS A 113 11.47 -0.19 -11.43
CA HIS A 113 12.88 -0.19 -11.02
C HIS A 113 13.24 1.00 -10.12
N THR A 114 12.61 2.16 -10.34
CA THR A 114 12.86 3.37 -9.56
C THR A 114 12.04 3.43 -8.29
N GLN A 115 10.77 2.99 -8.31
CA GLN A 115 9.85 3.16 -7.20
C GLN A 115 9.90 2.01 -6.19
N VAL A 116 10.06 0.76 -6.64
CA VAL A 116 10.03 -0.40 -5.74
C VAL A 116 11.11 -0.34 -4.67
N PRO A 117 12.40 -0.04 -4.97
CA PRO A 117 13.43 0.04 -3.94
C PRO A 117 13.15 1.16 -2.92
N LYS A 118 12.66 2.31 -3.38
CA LYS A 118 12.34 3.46 -2.53
C LYS A 118 11.18 3.12 -1.57
N ALA A 119 10.09 2.58 -2.11
CA ALA A 119 8.94 2.17 -1.33
C ALA A 119 9.25 1.02 -0.38
N PHE A 120 10.08 0.06 -0.81
CA PHE A 120 10.50 -1.06 0.02
C PHE A 120 11.28 -0.59 1.25
N THR A 121 12.32 0.21 1.03
CA THR A 121 13.15 0.76 2.12
C THR A 121 12.33 1.63 3.07
N ALA A 122 11.47 2.51 2.54
CA ALA A 122 10.58 3.31 3.37
C ALA A 122 9.64 2.44 4.20
N GLY A 123 9.10 1.36 3.64
CA GLY A 123 8.23 0.41 4.34
C GLY A 123 8.97 -0.36 5.43
N CYS A 124 10.21 -0.78 5.16
CA CYS A 124 11.09 -1.41 6.15
C CYS A 124 11.38 -0.52 7.36
N VAL A 125 11.27 0.80 7.23
CA VAL A 125 11.44 1.74 8.35
C VAL A 125 10.09 2.07 9.00
N PHE A 126 9.08 2.37 8.18
CA PHE A 126 7.77 2.81 8.65
C PHE A 126 7.06 1.75 9.50
N TRP A 127 7.00 0.50 9.01
CA TRP A 127 6.21 -0.54 9.67
C TRP A 127 6.78 -1.00 11.02
N PRO A 128 8.11 -1.17 11.20
CA PRO A 128 8.65 -1.44 12.53
C PRO A 128 8.33 -0.34 13.54
N ILE A 129 8.47 0.94 13.15
CA ILE A 129 8.15 2.07 14.02
C ILE A 129 6.66 2.07 14.37
N ALA A 130 5.78 1.92 13.38
CA ALA A 130 4.34 1.87 13.60
C ALA A 130 3.95 0.73 14.54
N ASN A 131 4.56 -0.45 14.40
CA ASN A 131 4.31 -1.60 15.26
C ASN A 131 4.86 -1.43 16.68
N VAL A 132 6.03 -0.81 16.85
CA VAL A 132 6.56 -0.48 18.19
C VAL A 132 5.57 0.43 18.92
N VAL A 133 5.10 1.50 18.27
CA VAL A 133 4.10 2.39 18.87
C VAL A 133 2.82 1.63 19.22
N ASN A 134 2.34 0.77 18.31
CA ASN A 134 1.15 -0.04 18.51
C ASN A 134 1.24 -0.96 19.74
N PHE A 135 2.36 -1.68 19.89
CA PHE A 135 2.50 -2.65 20.97
C PHE A 135 2.88 -2.03 22.31
N THR A 136 3.59 -0.89 22.29
CA THR A 136 4.04 -0.20 23.51
C THR A 136 2.98 0.73 24.08
N PHE A 137 2.28 1.51 23.25
CA PHE A 137 1.41 2.60 23.71
C PHE A 137 -0.09 2.38 23.45
N VAL A 138 -0.47 1.53 22.49
CA VAL A 138 -1.88 1.36 22.10
C VAL A 138 -2.53 0.19 22.88
N PRO A 139 -3.64 0.43 23.60
CA PRO A 139 -4.38 -0.63 24.29
C PRO A 139 -4.85 -1.72 23.32
N PRO A 140 -4.90 -3.01 23.73
CA PRO A 140 -5.24 -4.13 22.85
C PRO A 140 -6.50 -3.93 21.99
N ALA A 141 -7.56 -3.31 22.53
CA ALA A 141 -8.82 -3.04 21.83
C ALA A 141 -8.71 -2.02 20.68
N LEU A 142 -7.71 -1.13 20.71
CA LEU A 142 -7.52 -0.04 19.74
C LEU A 142 -6.43 -0.33 18.70
N ARG A 143 -5.72 -1.45 18.80
CA ARG A 143 -4.58 -1.78 17.91
C ARG A 143 -4.98 -1.93 16.45
N VAL A 144 -6.14 -2.53 16.18
CA VAL A 144 -6.65 -2.69 14.80
C VAL A 144 -7.04 -1.34 14.20
N PRO A 145 -7.85 -0.49 14.87
CA PRO A 145 -8.08 0.88 14.43
C PRO A 145 -6.79 1.68 14.20
N TYR A 146 -5.82 1.60 15.12
CA TYR A 146 -4.54 2.29 14.96
C TYR A 146 -3.79 1.84 13.70
N LEU A 147 -3.64 0.52 13.49
CA LEU A 147 -2.98 -0.01 12.30
C LEU A 147 -3.71 0.37 11.00
N ALA A 148 -5.04 0.47 11.03
CA ALA A 148 -5.81 0.96 9.89
C ALA A 148 -5.49 2.44 9.58
N CYS A 149 -5.36 3.29 10.60
CA CYS A 149 -4.91 4.67 10.43
C CYS A 149 -3.47 4.73 9.89
N SER A 150 -2.54 3.95 10.46
CA SER A 150 -1.17 3.86 9.95
C SER A 150 -1.12 3.38 8.50
N ALA A 151 -1.98 2.44 8.11
CA ALA A 151 -2.11 2.01 6.73
C ALA A 151 -2.63 3.13 5.81
N GLY A 152 -3.54 3.97 6.30
CA GLY A 152 -3.97 5.18 5.58
C GLY A 152 -2.79 6.12 5.31
N VAL A 153 -1.95 6.38 6.33
CA VAL A 153 -0.73 7.20 6.19
C VAL A 153 0.24 6.58 5.18
N TRP A 154 0.47 5.26 5.28
CA TRP A 154 1.34 4.54 4.35
C TRP A 154 0.84 4.61 2.90
N ASN A 155 -0.47 4.43 2.69
CA ASN A 155 -1.06 4.56 1.35
C ASN A 155 -1.02 6.00 0.84
N SER A 156 -1.10 7.00 1.73
CA SER A 156 -0.95 8.41 1.36
C SER A 156 0.48 8.68 0.85
N TYR A 157 1.49 8.11 1.53
CA TYR A 157 2.87 8.13 1.07
C TYR A 157 3.04 7.47 -0.30
N LEU A 158 2.48 6.26 -0.50
CA LEU A 158 2.55 5.59 -1.80
C LEU A 158 1.89 6.41 -2.92
N SER A 159 0.71 6.99 -2.65
CA SER A 159 0.03 7.92 -3.56
C SER A 159 0.91 9.10 -3.94
N TRP A 160 1.47 9.78 -2.95
CA TRP A 160 2.36 10.92 -3.18
C TRP A 160 3.61 10.53 -4.00
N THR A 161 4.29 9.43 -3.64
CA THR A 161 5.47 8.98 -4.38
C THR A 161 5.15 8.60 -5.83
N ASN A 162 4.00 7.98 -6.05
CA ASN A 162 3.54 7.60 -7.38
C ASN A 162 3.27 8.83 -8.25
N SER A 163 2.63 9.87 -7.71
CA SER A 163 2.37 11.11 -8.45
C SER A 163 3.64 11.90 -8.75
N LYS A 164 4.55 12.03 -7.78
CA LYS A 164 5.85 12.68 -8.02
C LYS A 164 6.66 11.97 -9.09
N SER A 165 6.59 10.64 -9.16
CA SER A 165 7.20 9.87 -10.25
C SER A 165 6.68 10.29 -11.62
N ASN A 166 5.37 10.50 -11.73
CA ASN A 166 4.71 10.81 -12.99
C ASN A 166 5.06 12.23 -13.46
N GLU A 167 5.18 13.19 -12.54
CA GLU A 167 5.62 14.54 -12.85
C GLU A 167 7.03 14.54 -13.46
N ILE A 168 7.98 13.84 -12.83
CA ILE A 168 9.38 13.75 -13.29
C ILE A 168 9.46 13.15 -14.70
N GLY A 169 8.78 12.01 -14.92
CA GLY A 169 8.77 11.36 -16.24
C GLY A 169 8.14 12.22 -17.35
N ARG A 170 7.20 13.12 -16.99
CA ARG A 170 6.58 14.05 -17.96
C ARG A 170 7.52 15.22 -18.30
N GLN A 171 8.35 15.67 -17.36
CA GLN A 171 9.32 16.74 -17.58
C GLN A 171 10.50 16.30 -18.45
N GLU A 172 11.00 15.08 -18.25
CA GLU A 172 12.12 14.53 -19.05
C GLU A 172 11.75 14.32 -20.52
N LYS A 173 10.47 14.03 -20.82
CA LYS A 173 9.97 13.87 -22.20
C LYS A 173 9.68 15.19 -22.94
N GLY A 174 9.57 16.29 -22.20
CA GLY A 174 9.29 17.62 -22.77
C GLY A 174 10.55 18.43 -23.11
N ARG A 175 11.74 17.93 -22.78
CA ARG A 175 13.05 18.47 -23.19
C ARG A 175 13.62 17.72 -24.36
#